data_AF-B4K1A4-F1
#
_entry.id   AF-B4K1A4-F1
#
_cell.length_a   1.000
_cell.length_b   1.000
_cell.length_c   1.000
_cell.angle_alpha   90.00
_cell.angle_beta   90.00
_cell.angle_gamma   90.00
#
_symmetry.space_group_name_H-M   'P 1'
#
loop_
_entity.id
_entity.type
_entity.pdbx_description
1 polymer ?
#
loop_
_entity_poly.entity_id
_entity_poly.type
_entity_poly.pdbx_seq_one_letter_code
_entity_poly.pdbx_strand_id
1 'polypeptide(L)'
;MSGQGLYAIEKLDGENYVVWSVHMKSVLVHNDLWPIVSGRIVKSESATLAEKAEFDTRDEKALANLPEGKRAIGCKWVPGVKIGKDGYEELNALTKRVAELTERISIVEKELFPLQCGNKEQTSKIEELNVENTSLRTEAIKWRQLANALVEKSNWNHEEFKRLQAERESLAKLLTT
;
A
#
# COMPACT_ATOMS: atom_id res chain seq x y z
N MET A 1 35.02 -22.39 -52.38
CA MET A 1 35.45 -21.01 -52.11
C MET A 1 34.89 -20.59 -50.77
N SER A 2 35.79 -20.24 -49.86
CA SER A 2 35.57 -19.93 -48.45
C SER A 2 34.69 -18.69 -48.27
N GLY A 3 33.52 -18.84 -47.65
CA GLY A 3 32.56 -17.77 -47.35
C GLY A 3 33.01 -16.88 -46.19
N GLN A 4 34.15 -16.20 -46.35
CA GLN A 4 34.56 -15.12 -45.46
C GLN A 4 33.95 -13.81 -45.96
N GLY A 5 33.17 -13.15 -45.09
CA GLY A 5 33.05 -11.69 -45.12
C GLY A 5 31.67 -11.09 -45.31
N LEU A 6 30.57 -11.67 -44.81
CA LEU A 6 29.31 -10.94 -44.93
C LEU A 6 29.12 -9.83 -43.89
N TYR A 7 29.60 -9.94 -42.64
CA TYR A 7 29.54 -8.83 -41.68
C TYR A 7 30.63 -8.97 -40.60
N ALA A 8 31.75 -8.26 -40.74
CA ALA A 8 32.70 -8.09 -39.65
C ALA A 8 32.10 -7.10 -38.64
N ILE A 9 31.24 -7.59 -37.75
CA ILE A 9 30.73 -6.77 -36.65
C ILE A 9 31.87 -6.62 -35.63
N GLU A 10 32.21 -5.37 -35.28
CA GLU A 10 33.14 -5.09 -34.20
C GLU A 10 32.66 -5.74 -32.89
N LYS A 11 33.59 -6.11 -32.02
CA LYS A 11 33.22 -6.61 -30.69
C LYS A 11 32.49 -5.49 -29.95
N LEU A 12 31.36 -5.81 -29.31
CA LEU A 12 30.63 -4.83 -28.52
C LEU A 12 31.53 -4.30 -27.40
N ASP A 13 31.78 -2.99 -27.42
CA ASP A 13 32.36 -2.22 -26.33
C ASP A 13 31.31 -1.23 -25.81
N GLY A 14 31.60 -0.56 -24.70
CA GLY A 14 30.65 0.36 -24.07
C GLY A 14 30.32 1.60 -24.91
N GLU A 15 31.13 1.89 -25.93
CA GLU A 15 31.07 3.13 -26.71
C GLU A 15 30.44 2.92 -28.10
N ASN A 16 30.58 1.70 -28.66
CA ASN A 16 30.14 1.36 -30.01
C ASN A 16 28.72 0.80 -30.10
N TYR A 17 27.97 0.76 -28.99
CA TYR A 17 26.64 0.14 -28.91
C TYR A 17 25.69 0.54 -30.04
N VAL A 18 25.65 1.83 -30.40
CA VAL A 18 24.75 2.34 -31.44
C VAL A 18 25.05 1.71 -32.80
N VAL A 19 26.29 1.79 -33.25
CA VAL A 19 26.75 1.22 -34.53
C VAL A 19 26.63 -0.30 -34.51
N TRP A 20 27.07 -0.92 -33.40
CA TRP A 20 27.01 -2.35 -33.18
C TRP A 20 25.58 -2.89 -33.28
N SER A 21 24.61 -2.21 -32.65
CA SER A 21 23.21 -2.64 -32.62
C SER A 21 22.54 -2.63 -33.99
N VAL A 22 22.89 -1.64 -34.83
CA VAL A 22 22.40 -1.53 -36.20
C VAL A 22 22.97 -2.64 -37.07
N HIS A 23 24.29 -2.88 -36.98
CA HIS A 23 24.94 -3.97 -37.71
C HIS A 23 24.40 -5.33 -37.27
N MET A 24 24.29 -5.58 -35.97
CA MET A 24 23.76 -6.84 -35.44
C MET A 24 22.30 -7.07 -35.86
N LYS A 25 21.46 -6.03 -35.83
CA LYS A 25 20.09 -6.12 -36.35
C LYS A 25 20.08 -6.47 -37.84
N SER A 26 20.95 -5.87 -38.64
CA SER A 26 21.08 -6.19 -40.07
C SER A 26 21.43 -7.65 -40.30
N VAL A 27 22.40 -8.19 -39.55
CA VAL A 27 22.78 -9.62 -39.60
C VAL A 27 21.61 -10.53 -39.23
N LEU A 28 20.88 -10.22 -38.17
CA LEU A 28 19.74 -11.02 -37.74
C LEU A 28 18.57 -10.94 -38.71
N VAL A 29 18.35 -9.80 -39.37
CA VAL A 29 17.34 -9.66 -40.43
C VAL A 29 17.74 -10.46 -41.67
N HIS A 30 19.00 -10.36 -42.11
CA HIS A 30 19.50 -11.09 -43.27
C HIS A 30 19.45 -12.62 -43.09
N ASN A 31 19.55 -13.09 -41.85
CA ASN A 31 19.48 -14.52 -41.53
C ASN A 31 18.07 -15.01 -41.15
N ASP A 32 17.04 -14.17 -41.25
CA ASP A 32 15.66 -14.46 -40.84
C ASP A 32 15.52 -14.87 -39.35
N LEU A 33 16.42 -14.35 -38.51
CA LEU A 33 16.48 -14.61 -37.06
C LEU A 33 15.86 -13.48 -36.25
N TRP A 34 15.73 -12.28 -36.82
CA TRP A 34 15.17 -11.12 -36.14
C TRP A 34 13.75 -11.34 -35.57
N PRO A 35 12.80 -12.01 -36.27
CA PRO A 35 11.47 -12.26 -35.71
C PRO A 35 11.49 -13.10 -34.43
N ILE A 36 12.44 -14.04 -34.31
CA ILE A 36 12.62 -14.90 -33.14
C ILE A 36 13.27 -14.09 -32.01
N VAL A 37 14.40 -13.41 -32.29
CA VAL A 37 15.12 -12.60 -31.29
C VAL A 37 14.28 -11.43 -30.75
N SER A 38 13.44 -10.83 -31.61
CA SER A 38 12.54 -9.74 -31.22
C SER A 38 11.31 -10.21 -30.45
N GLY A 39 11.11 -11.52 -30.28
CA GLY A 39 9.95 -12.10 -29.62
C GLY A 39 8.65 -11.96 -30.42
N ARG A 40 8.72 -11.65 -31.72
CA ARG A 40 7.53 -11.66 -32.59
C ARG A 40 7.06 -13.08 -32.87
N ILE A 41 7.99 -14.03 -32.94
CA ILE A 41 7.71 -15.45 -33.04
C ILE A 41 8.11 -16.06 -31.69
N VAL A 42 7.15 -16.72 -31.05
CA VAL A 42 7.32 -17.42 -29.77
C VAL A 42 6.99 -18.89 -30.00
N LYS A 43 7.68 -19.78 -29.28
CA LYS A 43 7.38 -21.21 -29.30
C LYS A 43 5.93 -21.43 -28.87
N SER A 44 5.08 -21.80 -29.81
CA SER A 44 3.68 -22.11 -29.50
C SER A 44 3.57 -23.44 -28.77
N GLU A 45 2.77 -23.47 -27.70
CA GLU A 45 2.48 -24.71 -26.96
C GLU A 45 1.68 -25.71 -27.80
N SER A 46 0.83 -25.22 -28.71
CA SER A 46 -0.02 -26.02 -29.60
C SER A 46 0.67 -26.43 -30.91
N ALA A 47 1.95 -26.09 -31.10
CA ALA A 47 2.70 -26.47 -32.30
C ALA A 47 2.98 -27.98 -32.35
N THR A 48 3.01 -28.52 -33.56
CA THR A 48 3.39 -29.90 -33.85
C THR A 48 4.86 -30.16 -33.45
N LEU A 49 5.24 -31.42 -33.29
CA LEU A 49 6.62 -31.79 -32.96
C LEU A 49 7.64 -31.28 -33.99
N ALA A 50 7.27 -31.28 -35.27
CA ALA A 50 8.12 -30.79 -36.35
C ALA A 50 8.33 -29.27 -36.27
N GLU A 51 7.26 -28.49 -36.05
CA GLU A 51 7.34 -27.03 -35.91
C GLU A 51 8.12 -26.61 -34.65
N LYS A 52 8.01 -27.38 -33.57
CA LYS A 52 8.82 -27.16 -32.35
C LYS A 52 10.31 -27.40 -32.61
N ALA A 53 10.65 -28.46 -33.33
CA ALA A 53 12.04 -28.77 -33.69
C ALA A 53 12.64 -27.73 -34.66
N GLU A 54 11.85 -27.24 -35.61
CA GLU A 54 12.28 -26.16 -36.52
C GLU A 54 12.51 -24.85 -35.75
N PHE A 55 11.62 -24.52 -34.81
CA PHE A 55 11.79 -23.37 -33.93
C PHE A 55 13.07 -23.49 -33.10
N ASP A 56 13.33 -24.64 -32.49
CA ASP A 56 14.52 -24.88 -31.66
C ASP A 56 15.80 -24.75 -32.50
N THR A 57 15.81 -25.28 -33.72
CA THR A 57 16.94 -25.12 -34.65
C THR A 57 17.21 -23.66 -34.99
N ARG A 58 16.15 -22.86 -35.19
CA ARG A 58 16.29 -21.42 -35.47
C ARG A 58 16.68 -20.62 -34.23
N ASP A 59 16.23 -21.03 -33.05
CA ASP A 59 16.60 -20.42 -31.77
C ASP A 59 18.09 -20.67 -31.46
N GLU A 60 18.58 -21.88 -31.65
CA GLU A 60 20.00 -22.22 -31.54
C GLU A 60 20.86 -21.44 -32.54
N LYS A 61 20.39 -21.31 -33.79
CA LYS A 61 21.05 -20.49 -34.80
C LYS A 61 21.07 -19.00 -34.41
N ALA A 62 20.00 -18.50 -33.77
CA ALA A 62 19.98 -17.15 -33.23
C ALA A 62 21.00 -16.98 -32.10
N LEU A 63 21.06 -17.91 -31.15
CA LEU A 63 22.03 -17.89 -30.05
C LEU A 63 23.48 -17.85 -30.55
N ALA A 64 23.82 -18.62 -31.58
CA ALA A 64 25.16 -18.64 -32.17
C ALA A 64 25.56 -17.29 -32.83
N ASN A 65 24.60 -16.47 -33.23
CA ASN A 65 24.84 -15.15 -33.80
C ASN A 65 24.84 -14.02 -32.76
N LEU A 66 24.46 -14.31 -31.51
CA LEU A 66 24.40 -13.33 -30.43
C LEU A 66 25.71 -13.28 -29.62
N PRO A 67 26.02 -12.14 -28.97
CA PRO A 67 27.13 -12.07 -28.04
C PRO A 67 27.01 -13.06 -26.89
N GLU A 68 28.15 -13.50 -26.37
CA GLU A 68 28.24 -14.40 -25.24
C GLU A 68 27.40 -13.90 -24.05
N GLY A 69 26.59 -14.79 -23.48
CA GLY A 69 25.70 -14.48 -22.35
C GLY A 69 24.36 -13.82 -22.71
N LYS A 70 24.00 -13.68 -24.00
CA LYS A 70 22.67 -13.20 -24.44
C LYS A 70 21.78 -14.38 -24.87
N ARG A 71 20.49 -14.34 -24.50
CA ARG A 71 19.48 -15.32 -24.96
C ARG A 71 18.68 -14.79 -26.15
N ALA A 72 18.17 -15.67 -27.00
CA ALA A 72 17.30 -15.29 -28.12
C ALA A 72 15.88 -14.92 -27.63
N ILE A 73 15.37 -15.59 -26.59
CA ILE A 73 14.01 -15.40 -26.08
C ILE A 73 14.02 -14.53 -24.81
N GLY A 74 13.14 -13.51 -24.75
CA GLY A 74 12.85 -12.73 -23.54
C GLY A 74 13.90 -11.69 -23.15
N CYS A 75 14.65 -11.15 -24.11
CA CYS A 75 15.90 -10.48 -23.79
C CYS A 75 15.81 -8.96 -23.58
N LYS A 76 16.15 -8.52 -22.36
CA LYS A 76 16.28 -7.12 -21.89
C LYS A 76 17.14 -6.19 -22.76
N TRP A 77 17.93 -6.70 -23.70
CA TRP A 77 18.78 -5.88 -24.58
C TRP A 77 18.11 -5.51 -25.91
N VAL A 78 17.08 -6.26 -26.34
CA VAL A 78 16.28 -5.96 -27.54
C VAL A 78 15.58 -4.59 -27.45
N PRO A 79 15.06 -4.15 -26.28
CA PRO A 79 14.60 -2.77 -26.11
C PRO A 79 15.68 -1.73 -26.45
N GLY A 80 16.94 -1.92 -26.07
CA GLY A 80 18.01 -0.98 -26.41
C GLY A 80 18.29 -0.90 -27.92
N VAL A 81 18.10 -2.00 -28.66
CA VAL A 81 18.19 -2.01 -30.14
C VAL A 81 16.94 -1.39 -30.79
N LYS A 82 15.80 -1.37 -30.09
CA LYS A 82 14.51 -0.92 -30.61
C LYS A 82 14.18 0.54 -30.25
N ILE A 83 14.70 1.05 -29.14
CA ILE A 83 14.39 2.38 -28.56
C ILE A 83 15.63 3.28 -28.58
N GLY A 84 16.82 2.75 -28.89
CA GLY A 84 18.08 3.49 -28.86
C GLY A 84 18.66 3.62 -27.44
N LYS A 85 19.84 4.23 -27.35
CA LYS A 85 20.58 4.44 -26.08
C LYS A 85 19.73 5.19 -25.05
N ASP A 86 19.09 6.27 -25.48
CA ASP A 86 18.31 7.16 -24.61
C ASP A 86 17.11 6.45 -23.97
N GLY A 87 16.40 5.62 -24.74
CA GLY A 87 15.26 4.85 -24.22
C GLY A 87 15.66 3.72 -23.27
N TYR A 88 16.85 3.16 -23.41
CA TYR A 88 17.38 2.17 -22.46
C TYR A 88 17.79 2.84 -21.13
N GLU A 89 18.42 4.01 -21.20
CA GLU A 89 18.79 4.80 -20.02
C GLU A 89 17.55 5.28 -19.25
N GLU A 90 16.52 5.76 -19.96
CA GLU A 90 15.24 6.16 -19.38
C GLU A 90 14.53 4.97 -18.70
N LEU A 91 14.49 3.80 -19.35
CA LEU A 91 13.91 2.58 -18.76
C LEU A 91 14.63 2.16 -17.47
N ASN A 92 15.96 2.26 -17.46
CA ASN A 92 16.74 1.93 -16.27
C ASN A 92 16.51 2.94 -15.14
N ALA A 93 16.40 4.23 -15.47
CA ALA A 93 16.07 5.29 -14.51
C ALA A 93 14.67 5.09 -13.91
N LEU A 94 13.67 4.79 -14.74
CA LEU A 94 12.31 4.45 -14.31
C LEU A 94 12.30 3.20 -13.42
N THR A 95 13.05 2.16 -13.79
CA THR A 95 13.13 0.93 -12.98
C THR A 95 13.72 1.22 -11.59
N LYS A 96 14.77 2.04 -11.49
CA LYS A 96 15.32 2.47 -10.21
C LYS A 96 14.31 3.28 -9.40
N ARG A 97 13.58 4.19 -10.05
CA ARG A 97 12.53 5.00 -9.42
C ARG A 97 11.40 4.13 -8.85
N VAL A 98 10.95 3.13 -9.60
CA VAL A 98 9.93 2.16 -9.15
C VAL A 98 10.42 1.37 -7.94
N ALA A 99 11.68 0.92 -7.94
CA ALA A 99 12.24 0.22 -6.79
C ALA A 99 12.30 1.11 -5.54
N GLU A 100 12.75 2.36 -5.68
CA GLU A 100 12.79 3.34 -4.58
C GLU A 100 11.40 3.64 -4.02
N LEU A 101 10.42 3.87 -4.90
CA LEU A 101 9.04 4.15 -4.47
C LEU A 101 8.41 2.94 -3.78
N THR A 102 8.66 1.73 -4.27
CA THR A 102 8.19 0.49 -3.63
C THR A 102 8.75 0.35 -2.22
N GLU A 103 10.03 0.64 -2.01
CA GLU A 103 10.65 0.60 -0.68
C GLU A 103 10.04 1.65 0.25
N ARG A 104 9.83 2.88 -0.25
CA ARG A 104 9.18 3.96 0.53
C ARG A 104 7.76 3.59 0.93
N ILE A 105 6.99 2.96 0.04
CA ILE A 105 5.65 2.44 0.34
C ILE A 105 5.75 1.40 1.46
N SER A 106 6.67 0.44 1.35
CA SER A 106 6.85 -0.60 2.38
C SER A 106 7.17 -0.03 3.77
N ILE A 107 8.01 1.01 3.83
CA ILE A 107 8.33 1.69 5.10
C ILE A 107 7.09 2.38 5.68
N VAL A 108 6.38 3.15 4.86
CA VAL A 108 5.16 3.86 5.30
C VAL A 108 4.08 2.89 5.76
N GLU A 109 3.90 1.76 5.07
CA GLU A 109 2.95 0.71 5.48
C GLU A 109 3.30 0.11 6.85
N LYS A 110 4.60 -0.11 7.13
CA LYS A 110 5.08 -0.61 8.43
C LYS A 110 4.82 0.37 9.57
N GLU A 111 4.89 1.68 9.31
CA GLU A 111 4.61 2.72 10.31
C GLU A 111 3.11 2.99 10.49
N LEU A 112 2.34 2.92 9.40
CA LEU A 112 0.91 3.21 9.41
C LEU A 112 0.12 2.18 10.22
N PHE A 113 0.49 0.90 10.13
CA PHE A 113 -0.26 -0.18 10.79
C PHE A 113 -0.29 -0.06 12.33
N PRO A 114 0.85 0.11 13.04
CA PRO A 114 0.85 0.36 14.48
C PRO A 114 0.03 1.59 14.89
N LEU A 115 0.12 2.69 14.12
CA LEU A 115 -0.62 3.91 14.40
C LEU A 115 -2.13 3.70 14.25
N GLN A 116 -2.57 2.96 13.23
CA GLN A 116 -3.99 2.62 13.07
C GLN A 116 -4.50 1.74 14.21
N CYS A 117 -3.72 0.75 14.65
CA CYS A 117 -4.06 -0.08 15.81
C CYS A 117 -4.19 0.76 17.08
N GLY A 118 -3.21 1.63 17.37
CA GLY A 118 -3.23 2.50 18.54
C GLY A 118 -4.40 3.49 18.53
N ASN A 119 -4.74 4.03 17.36
CA ASN A 119 -5.87 4.95 17.23
C ASN A 119 -7.22 4.26 17.49
N LYS A 120 -7.38 3.00 17.05
CA LYS A 120 -8.55 2.18 17.40
C LYS A 120 -8.66 1.96 18.90
N GLU A 121 -7.55 1.59 19.54
CA GLU A 121 -7.51 1.35 21.00
C GLU A 121 -7.86 2.62 21.78
N GLN A 122 -7.27 3.76 21.40
CA GLN A 122 -7.58 5.06 22.01
C GLN A 122 -9.06 5.43 21.83
N THR A 123 -9.63 5.17 20.65
CA THR A 123 -11.05 5.43 20.37
C THR A 123 -11.94 4.60 21.28
N SER A 124 -11.68 3.29 21.40
CA SER A 124 -12.42 2.42 22.34
C SER A 124 -12.29 2.91 23.79
N LYS A 125 -11.10 3.38 24.20
CA LYS A 125 -10.90 3.90 25.55
C LYS A 125 -11.69 5.17 25.82
N ILE A 126 -11.79 6.05 24.82
CA ILE A 126 -12.62 7.26 24.90
C ILE A 126 -14.10 6.89 25.07
N GLU A 127 -14.58 5.89 24.34
CA GLU A 127 -15.96 5.41 24.44
C GLU A 127 -16.26 4.84 25.83
N GLU A 128 -15.37 4.01 26.38
CA GLU A 128 -15.50 3.47 27.75
C GLU A 128 -15.60 4.59 28.79
N LEU A 129 -14.68 5.56 28.75
CA LEU A 129 -14.65 6.67 29.70
C LEU A 129 -15.89 7.57 29.57
N ASN A 130 -16.40 7.76 28.35
CA ASN A 130 -17.63 8.52 28.12
C ASN A 130 -18.86 7.82 28.71
N VAL A 131 -18.95 6.49 28.58
CA VAL A 131 -20.01 5.70 29.20
C VAL A 131 -19.94 5.81 30.72
N GLU A 132 -18.75 5.66 31.30
CA GLU A 132 -18.54 5.82 32.75
C GLU A 132 -18.91 7.23 33.22
N ASN A 133 -18.48 8.27 32.51
CA ASN A 133 -18.79 9.66 32.85
C ASN A 133 -20.31 9.90 32.85
N THR A 134 -21.02 9.35 31.88
CA THR A 134 -22.48 9.45 31.77
C THR A 134 -23.17 8.74 32.94
N SER A 135 -22.68 7.56 33.33
CA SER A 135 -23.17 6.82 34.49
C SER A 135 -22.98 7.61 35.79
N LEU A 136 -21.77 8.13 36.02
CA LEU A 136 -21.46 8.94 37.20
C LEU A 136 -22.29 10.22 37.27
N ARG A 137 -22.52 10.90 36.14
CA ARG A 137 -23.41 12.08 36.08
C ARG A 137 -24.84 11.74 36.47
N THR A 138 -25.34 10.60 35.97
CA THR A 138 -26.69 10.13 36.31
C THR A 138 -26.82 9.86 37.80
N GLU A 139 -25.82 9.20 38.38
CA GLU A 139 -25.79 8.90 39.81
C GLU A 139 -25.69 10.18 40.66
N ALA A 140 -24.83 11.13 40.28
CA ALA A 140 -24.73 12.43 40.94
C ALA A 140 -26.06 13.21 40.93
N ILE A 141 -26.83 13.13 39.84
CA ILE A 141 -28.17 13.73 39.76
C ILE A 141 -29.12 13.07 40.76
N LYS A 142 -29.14 11.73 40.86
CA LYS A 142 -29.97 11.02 41.83
C LYS A 142 -29.63 11.42 43.26
N TRP A 143 -28.35 11.44 43.62
CA TRP A 143 -27.92 11.85 44.97
C TRP A 143 -28.32 13.29 45.29
N ARG A 144 -28.22 14.19 44.31
CA ARG A 144 -28.69 15.57 44.46
C ARG A 144 -30.20 15.65 44.68
N GLN A 145 -30.99 14.88 43.93
CA GLN A 145 -32.45 14.82 44.09
C GLN A 145 -32.83 14.28 45.47
N LEU A 146 -32.19 13.19 45.92
CA LEU A 146 -32.41 12.61 47.24
C LEU A 146 -32.07 13.60 48.36
N ALA A 147 -30.93 14.30 48.24
CA ALA A 147 -30.54 15.32 49.21
C ALA A 147 -31.56 16.46 49.30
N ASN A 148 -32.02 16.97 48.15
CA ASN A 148 -33.04 18.03 48.10
C ASN A 148 -34.36 17.58 48.77
N ALA A 149 -34.82 16.36 48.49
CA ALA A 149 -36.04 15.83 49.11
C ALA A 149 -35.94 15.73 50.64
N LEU A 150 -34.76 15.35 51.16
CA LEU A 150 -34.51 15.33 52.61
C LEU A 150 -34.52 16.73 53.22
N VAL A 151 -33.94 17.72 52.52
CA VAL A 151 -33.97 19.12 52.96
C VAL A 151 -35.40 19.67 52.97
N GLU A 152 -36.19 19.43 51.93
CA GLU A 152 -37.59 19.85 51.86
C GLU A 152 -38.42 19.25 52.98
N LYS A 153 -38.25 17.94 53.25
CA LYS A 153 -38.93 17.27 54.37
C LYS A 153 -38.51 17.84 55.73
N SER A 154 -37.23 18.13 55.92
CA SER A 154 -36.71 18.75 57.15
C SER A 154 -37.31 20.14 57.35
N ASN A 155 -37.40 20.95 56.30
CA ASN A 155 -37.98 22.29 56.35
C ASN A 155 -39.47 22.24 56.72
N TRP A 156 -40.22 21.30 56.16
CA TRP A 156 -41.64 21.12 56.47
C TRP A 156 -41.88 20.77 57.95
N ASN A 157 -41.10 19.82 58.49
CA ASN A 157 -41.18 19.46 59.90
C ASN A 157 -40.88 20.63 60.85
N HIS A 158 -39.91 21.48 60.50
CA HIS A 158 -39.57 22.66 61.28
C HIS A 158 -40.70 23.68 61.35
N GLU A 159 -41.33 23.96 60.21
CA GLU A 159 -42.48 24.88 60.14
C GLU A 159 -43.71 24.30 60.87
N GLU A 160 -43.96 23.00 60.75
CA GLU A 160 -45.03 22.34 61.51
C GLU A 160 -44.79 22.43 63.03
N PHE A 161 -43.55 22.22 63.49
CA PHE A 161 -43.19 22.35 64.90
C PHE A 161 -43.43 23.77 65.43
N LYS A 162 -43.03 24.80 64.67
CA LYS A 162 -43.32 26.20 65.03
C LYS A 162 -44.81 26.48 65.15
N ARG A 163 -45.62 25.96 64.21
CA ARG A 163 -47.08 26.12 64.24
C ARG A 163 -47.67 25.51 65.51
N LEU A 164 -47.30 24.27 65.84
CA LEU A 164 -47.75 23.58 67.05
C LEU A 164 -47.32 24.32 68.31
N GLN A 165 -46.10 24.88 68.33
CA GLN A 165 -45.63 25.68 69.45
C GLN A 165 -46.47 26.95 69.63
N ALA A 166 -46.75 27.68 68.55
CA ALA A 166 -47.59 28.88 68.59
C ALA A 166 -49.02 28.56 69.09
N GLU A 167 -49.60 27.44 68.64
CA GLU A 167 -50.91 26.98 69.10
C GLU A 167 -50.90 26.64 70.59
N ARG A 168 -49.88 25.91 71.06
CA ARG A 168 -49.67 25.61 72.49
C ARG A 168 -49.62 26.87 73.33
N GLU A 169 -48.86 27.88 72.89
CA GLU A 169 -48.72 29.16 73.60
C GLU A 169 -50.03 29.95 73.62
N SER A 170 -50.81 29.91 72.53
CA SER A 170 -52.15 30.52 72.47
C SER A 170 -53.12 29.86 73.47
N LEU A 171 -53.17 28.53 73.48
CA LEU A 171 -54.01 27.77 74.40
C LEU A 171 -53.60 28.00 75.86
N ALA A 172 -52.30 28.05 76.15
CA ALA A 172 -51.81 28.36 77.50
C ALA A 172 -52.25 29.75 77.98
N LYS A 173 -52.30 30.76 77.10
CA LYS A 173 -52.82 32.09 77.43
C LYS A 173 -54.31 32.03 77.79
N LEU A 174 -55.12 31.33 77.00
CA LEU A 174 -56.56 31.16 77.28
C LEU A 174 -56.87 30.44 78.59
N LEU A 175 -55.94 29.61 79.09
CA LEU A 175 -56.09 28.90 80.37
C LEU A 175 -55.60 29.72 81.58
N THR A 176 -54.86 30.82 81.35
CA THR A 176 -54.26 31.65 82.41
C THR A 176 -54.89 33.03 82.54
N THR A 177 -55.79 33.39 81.62
CA THR A 177 -56.75 34.50 81.70
C THR A 177 -58.13 33.99 82.09
#